data_AF-A0A2T3N526-F1
#
_entry.id   AF-A0A2T3N526-F1
#
_cell.length_a   1.000
_cell.length_b   1.000
_cell.length_c   1.000
_cell.angle_alpha   90.00
_cell.angle_beta   90.00
_cell.angle_gamma   90.00
#
_symmetry.space_group_name_H-M   'P 1'
#
loop_
_entity.id
_entity.type
_entity.pdbx_description
1 polymer ?
#
loop_
_entity_poly.entity_id
_entity_poly.type
_entity_poly.pdbx_seq_one_letter_code
_entity_poly.pdbx_strand_id
1 'polypeptide(L)'
;MKKEFRIAAIVAAITLSGCASDSNSTASLPLETNQTQNENQFQDVTQALDLANNTLEKSHKMELAWFATEQLKDAVDALNDAKEYYAEFEHDPSEANSSAGIFSSKTNIQATQDALAQFNVYIQKANAIRSEALTVLEEAFSYRKQLDSIEAEKYYPTTAKQLEQQLKKLVNYVADDNAENAIKYQPELVRKQRALEVKTVTKIYLSESQKELKRQKTADISRHAPETLRHAEATLKAAEAFINAEPRAVSRIDDKAEEARFALAHSQQVATAVKKLKAMPQSDYERHIVSYEKILLEVSVALGSGDLRDQPISLQGKHLVNHIRTNLQGQNDSLIAQKEAEAELEKTHDHNSALQLKIAELKATSAKERRVLSEENNRYLQQIAELSAQLSQAKSPQAVQPEQISPVKNTAAEQNPVQKTEVSAAETPAENTPAETTAEATS
;
A
#
# COMPACT_ATOMS: atom_id res chain seq x y z
N MET A 1 -13.41 -32.45 2.58
CA MET A 1 -14.71 -32.67 1.90
C MET A 1 -14.40 -33.22 0.51
N LYS A 2 -14.93 -34.40 0.14
CA LYS A 2 -14.75 -34.95 -1.22
C LYS A 2 -15.80 -34.34 -2.14
N LYS A 3 -15.41 -33.87 -3.32
CA LYS A 3 -16.34 -33.49 -4.40
C LYS A 3 -16.02 -34.36 -5.61
N GLU A 4 -16.97 -35.20 -5.98
CA GLU A 4 -16.86 -36.09 -7.13
C GLU A 4 -17.22 -35.31 -8.40
N PHE A 5 -16.36 -35.40 -9.42
CA PHE A 5 -16.68 -34.87 -10.75
C PHE A 5 -17.42 -35.94 -11.55
N ARG A 6 -18.65 -35.61 -11.96
CA ARG A 6 -19.43 -36.46 -12.87
C ARG A 6 -19.02 -36.17 -14.32
N ILE A 7 -18.52 -37.20 -14.99
CA ILE A 7 -18.23 -37.18 -16.42
C ILE A 7 -19.55 -37.35 -17.18
N ALA A 8 -19.89 -36.39 -18.03
CA ALA A 8 -21.01 -36.51 -18.97
C ALA A 8 -20.47 -36.96 -20.33
N ALA A 9 -20.69 -38.24 -20.67
CA ALA A 9 -20.34 -38.77 -21.99
C ALA A 9 -21.43 -38.39 -23.00
N ILE A 10 -21.08 -37.58 -23.99
CA ILE A 10 -21.95 -37.28 -25.14
C ILE A 10 -21.67 -38.33 -26.22
N VAL A 11 -22.62 -39.26 -26.40
CA VAL A 11 -22.58 -40.24 -27.47
C VAL A 11 -23.11 -39.61 -28.76
N ALA A 12 -22.21 -39.29 -29.69
CA ALA A 12 -22.59 -38.90 -31.05
C ALA A 12 -22.80 -40.16 -31.90
N ALA A 13 -24.03 -40.39 -32.34
CA ALA A 13 -24.36 -41.52 -33.21
C ALA A 13 -23.91 -41.25 -34.65
N ILE A 14 -22.94 -42.02 -35.14
CA ILE A 14 -22.50 -41.98 -36.54
C ILE A 14 -23.49 -42.79 -37.39
N THR A 15 -24.33 -42.11 -38.16
CA THR A 15 -25.14 -42.75 -39.20
C THR A 15 -24.30 -43.02 -40.43
N LEU A 16 -23.87 -44.27 -40.61
CA LEU A 16 -23.23 -44.75 -41.84
C LEU A 16 -24.27 -44.86 -42.96
N SER A 17 -24.36 -43.84 -43.81
CA SER A 17 -25.04 -43.92 -45.11
C SER A 17 -24.03 -44.36 -46.19
N GLY A 18 -24.00 -45.66 -46.48
CA GLY A 18 -23.22 -46.18 -47.60
C GLY A 18 -23.98 -46.04 -48.91
N CYS A 19 -23.47 -45.23 -49.84
CA CYS A 19 -23.91 -45.26 -51.24
C CYS A 19 -23.11 -46.32 -51.99
N ALA A 20 -23.78 -47.37 -52.45
CA ALA A 20 -23.22 -48.26 -53.46
C ALA A 20 -23.04 -47.49 -54.76
N SER A 21 -21.85 -47.55 -55.35
CA SER A 21 -21.57 -46.91 -56.64
C SER A 21 -22.00 -47.85 -57.76
N ASP A 22 -23.12 -47.54 -58.41
CA ASP A 22 -23.57 -48.27 -59.60
C ASP A 22 -23.01 -47.60 -60.85
N SER A 23 -22.42 -48.39 -61.74
CA SER A 23 -21.67 -47.87 -62.87
C SER A 23 -22.55 -47.63 -64.09
N ASN A 24 -22.26 -46.54 -64.81
CA ASN A 24 -22.78 -46.19 -66.14
C ASN A 24 -24.13 -45.45 -66.19
N SER A 25 -24.08 -44.12 -66.08
CA SER A 25 -25.01 -43.22 -66.78
C SER A 25 -24.36 -41.84 -66.96
N THR A 26 -23.99 -41.51 -68.20
CA THR A 26 -23.58 -40.16 -68.59
C THR A 26 -24.79 -39.22 -68.60
N ALA A 27 -25.00 -38.53 -67.49
CA ALA A 27 -25.90 -37.38 -67.39
C ALA A 27 -25.14 -36.23 -66.75
N SER A 28 -25.21 -35.05 -67.35
CA SER A 28 -24.55 -33.83 -66.87
C SER A 28 -25.09 -33.42 -65.50
N LEU A 29 -24.28 -33.59 -64.46
CA LEU A 29 -24.51 -33.01 -63.14
C LEU A 29 -24.25 -31.49 -63.17
N PRO A 30 -24.96 -30.70 -62.34
CA PRO A 30 -24.84 -29.25 -62.37
C PRO A 30 -23.47 -28.79 -61.86
N LEU A 31 -22.78 -27.99 -62.67
CA LEU A 31 -21.50 -27.37 -62.31
C LEU A 31 -21.63 -26.44 -61.09
N GLU A 32 -22.77 -25.75 -60.98
CA GLU A 32 -23.03 -24.75 -59.93
C GLU A 32 -22.89 -25.32 -58.51
N THR A 33 -23.42 -26.52 -58.24
CA THR A 33 -23.38 -27.11 -56.88
C THR A 33 -21.96 -27.43 -56.41
N ASN A 34 -21.06 -27.78 -57.33
CA ASN A 34 -19.65 -28.00 -57.00
C ASN A 34 -18.89 -26.66 -56.86
N GLN A 35 -19.24 -25.65 -57.64
CA GLN A 35 -18.64 -24.31 -57.55
C GLN A 35 -18.92 -23.66 -56.19
N THR A 36 -20.18 -23.62 -55.76
CA THR A 36 -20.52 -23.02 -54.44
C THR A 36 -19.92 -23.82 -53.27
N GLN A 37 -19.71 -25.13 -53.43
CA GLN A 37 -19.10 -25.96 -52.39
C GLN A 37 -17.57 -25.73 -52.30
N ASN A 38 -16.89 -25.56 -53.44
CA ASN A 38 -15.45 -25.21 -53.47
C ASN A 38 -15.18 -23.79 -52.94
N GLU A 39 -16.03 -22.79 -53.25
CA GLU A 39 -15.88 -21.42 -52.74
C GLU A 39 -15.94 -21.35 -51.20
N ASN A 40 -16.89 -22.06 -50.59
CA ASN A 40 -16.99 -22.15 -49.13
C ASN A 40 -15.77 -22.86 -48.51
N GLN A 41 -15.32 -23.99 -49.08
CA GLN A 41 -14.14 -24.71 -48.58
C GLN A 41 -12.84 -23.89 -48.72
N PHE A 42 -12.70 -23.11 -49.78
CA PHE A 42 -11.58 -22.18 -49.94
C PHE A 42 -11.58 -21.12 -48.84
N GLN A 43 -12.73 -20.49 -48.59
CA GLN A 43 -12.89 -19.48 -47.55
C GLN A 43 -12.63 -20.04 -46.13
N ASP A 44 -13.04 -21.28 -45.85
CA ASP A 44 -12.76 -21.97 -44.59
C ASP A 44 -11.25 -22.21 -44.39
N VAL A 45 -10.53 -22.60 -45.46
CA VAL A 45 -9.07 -22.81 -45.42
C VAL A 45 -8.31 -21.50 -45.21
N THR A 46 -8.68 -20.41 -45.90
CA THR A 46 -8.07 -19.08 -45.68
C THR A 46 -8.27 -18.62 -44.23
N GLN A 47 -9.48 -18.75 -43.69
CA GLN A 47 -9.76 -18.42 -42.27
C GLN A 47 -8.95 -19.29 -41.30
N ALA A 48 -8.78 -20.58 -41.59
CA ALA A 48 -7.99 -21.49 -40.77
C ALA A 48 -6.49 -21.15 -40.81
N LEU A 49 -5.95 -20.71 -41.95
CA LEU A 49 -4.57 -20.20 -42.09
C LEU A 49 -4.37 -18.91 -41.30
N ASP A 50 -5.30 -17.95 -41.39
CA ASP A 50 -5.25 -16.71 -40.59
C ASP A 50 -5.30 -16.99 -39.08
N LEU A 51 -6.18 -17.90 -38.67
CA LEU A 51 -6.26 -18.36 -37.28
C LEU A 51 -4.98 -19.06 -36.83
N ALA A 52 -4.37 -19.88 -37.69
CA ALA A 52 -3.12 -20.57 -37.39
C ALA A 52 -1.94 -19.58 -37.25
N ASN A 53 -1.80 -18.63 -38.16
CA ASN A 53 -0.81 -17.54 -38.06
C ASN A 53 -1.01 -16.73 -36.75
N ASN A 54 -2.25 -16.33 -36.45
CA ASN A 54 -2.58 -15.62 -35.21
C ASN A 54 -2.27 -16.44 -33.94
N THR A 55 -2.44 -17.77 -34.03
CA THR A 55 -2.15 -18.71 -32.95
C THR A 55 -0.64 -18.89 -32.74
N LEU A 56 0.15 -18.92 -33.82
CA LEU A 56 1.62 -18.93 -33.74
C LEU A 56 2.14 -17.64 -33.08
N GLU A 57 1.61 -16.48 -33.44
CA GLU A 57 1.93 -15.19 -32.79
C GLU A 57 1.60 -15.16 -31.29
N LYS A 58 0.48 -15.78 -30.88
CA LYS A 58 0.15 -15.98 -29.46
C LYS A 58 1.13 -16.94 -28.78
N SER A 59 1.58 -17.99 -29.47
CA SER A 59 2.52 -18.97 -28.93
C SER A 59 3.88 -18.34 -28.54
N HIS A 60 4.35 -17.35 -29.32
CA HIS A 60 5.59 -16.62 -29.01
C HIS A 60 5.44 -15.78 -27.73
N LYS A 61 4.30 -15.10 -27.55
CA LYS A 61 3.98 -14.34 -26.32
C LYS A 61 3.82 -15.24 -25.10
N MET A 62 3.43 -16.50 -25.31
CA MET A 62 3.36 -17.54 -24.28
C MET A 62 4.66 -18.35 -24.14
N GLU A 63 5.76 -17.91 -24.77
CA GLU A 63 7.06 -18.56 -24.72
C GLU A 63 7.01 -20.09 -25.03
N LEU A 64 6.07 -20.56 -25.87
CA LEU A 64 5.86 -22.01 -26.06
C LEU A 64 7.14 -22.71 -26.55
N ALA A 65 8.02 -22.01 -27.28
CA ALA A 65 9.33 -22.48 -27.70
C ALA A 65 10.23 -22.92 -26.52
N TRP A 66 10.13 -22.24 -25.38
CA TRP A 66 10.90 -22.54 -24.17
C TRP A 66 10.25 -23.66 -23.35
N PHE A 67 8.93 -23.86 -23.44
CA PHE A 67 8.24 -24.96 -22.75
C PHE A 67 8.28 -26.28 -23.54
N ALA A 68 7.78 -26.25 -24.77
CA ALA A 68 7.55 -27.41 -25.63
C ALA A 68 8.27 -27.22 -26.97
N THR A 69 9.61 -27.30 -26.93
CA THR A 69 10.50 -26.90 -28.03
C THR A 69 10.26 -27.75 -29.29
N GLU A 70 10.08 -29.05 -29.14
CA GLU A 70 9.85 -29.98 -30.26
C GLU A 70 8.46 -29.78 -30.85
N GLN A 71 7.43 -29.71 -30.00
CA GLN A 71 6.04 -29.56 -30.43
C GLN A 71 5.80 -28.21 -31.12
N LEU A 72 6.47 -27.12 -30.70
CA LEU A 72 6.38 -25.87 -31.44
C LEU A 72 7.12 -25.92 -32.78
N LYS A 73 8.27 -26.61 -32.87
CA LYS A 73 8.95 -26.83 -34.15
C LYS A 73 8.04 -27.59 -35.12
N ASP A 74 7.48 -28.71 -34.68
CA ASP A 74 6.57 -29.53 -35.50
C ASP A 74 5.29 -28.76 -35.88
N ALA A 75 4.78 -27.87 -35.02
CA ALA A 75 3.70 -26.96 -35.39
C ALA A 75 4.12 -25.99 -36.51
N VAL A 76 5.28 -25.35 -36.38
CA VAL A 76 5.81 -24.42 -37.40
C VAL A 76 6.00 -25.14 -38.74
N ASP A 77 6.57 -26.35 -38.72
CA ASP A 77 6.77 -27.17 -39.91
C ASP A 77 5.40 -27.49 -40.56
N ALA A 78 4.42 -28.00 -39.80
CA ALA A 78 3.08 -28.29 -40.32
C ALA A 78 2.32 -27.04 -40.83
N LEU A 79 2.58 -25.84 -40.28
CA LEU A 79 2.01 -24.60 -40.81
C LEU A 79 2.70 -24.14 -42.11
N ASN A 80 3.98 -24.47 -42.30
CA ASN A 80 4.68 -24.21 -43.55
C ASN A 80 4.18 -25.17 -44.64
N ASP A 81 4.04 -26.46 -44.35
CA ASP A 81 3.44 -27.46 -45.25
C ASP A 81 2.03 -27.02 -45.67
N ALA A 82 1.21 -26.55 -44.73
CA ALA A 82 -0.14 -26.02 -45.02
C ALA A 82 -0.13 -24.85 -46.00
N LYS A 83 0.85 -23.95 -45.89
CA LYS A 83 1.03 -22.79 -46.78
C LYS A 83 1.55 -23.20 -48.15
N GLU A 84 2.45 -24.18 -48.22
CA GLU A 84 2.97 -24.73 -49.48
C GLU A 84 1.83 -25.36 -50.29
N TYR A 85 1.03 -26.24 -49.68
CA TYR A 85 -0.14 -26.82 -50.35
C TYR A 85 -1.22 -25.78 -50.70
N TYR A 86 -1.39 -24.72 -49.92
CA TYR A 86 -2.34 -23.64 -50.21
C TYR A 86 -1.91 -22.78 -51.41
N ALA A 87 -0.61 -22.50 -51.55
CA ALA A 87 -0.08 -21.69 -52.63
C ALA A 87 -0.39 -22.27 -54.03
N GLU A 88 -0.47 -23.60 -54.16
CA GLU A 88 -0.85 -24.29 -55.39
C GLU A 88 -2.28 -23.94 -55.88
N PHE A 89 -3.18 -23.49 -54.99
CA PHE A 89 -4.57 -23.13 -55.35
C PHE A 89 -5.03 -21.74 -54.87
N GLU A 90 -4.13 -20.94 -54.27
CA GLU A 90 -4.42 -19.57 -53.79
C GLU A 90 -4.89 -18.64 -54.92
N HIS A 91 -4.35 -18.82 -56.13
CA HIS A 91 -4.66 -18.01 -57.32
C HIS A 91 -5.41 -18.78 -58.41
N ASP A 92 -5.50 -20.12 -58.30
CA ASP A 92 -6.32 -20.97 -59.17
C ASP A 92 -7.12 -21.98 -58.33
N PRO A 93 -8.38 -21.67 -57.98
CA PRO A 93 -9.24 -22.58 -57.23
C PRO A 93 -9.52 -23.93 -57.92
N SER A 94 -9.19 -24.11 -59.20
CA SER A 94 -9.35 -25.41 -59.87
C SER A 94 -8.30 -26.43 -59.42
N GLU A 95 -7.10 -25.98 -59.06
CA GLU A 95 -6.01 -26.82 -58.55
C GLU A 95 -6.23 -27.28 -57.10
N ALA A 96 -7.24 -26.76 -56.39
CA ALA A 96 -7.59 -27.18 -55.03
C ALA A 96 -7.91 -28.69 -54.95
N ASN A 97 -8.50 -29.24 -56.02
CA ASN A 97 -8.84 -30.66 -56.15
C ASN A 97 -7.80 -31.49 -56.93
N SER A 98 -6.68 -30.88 -57.36
CA SER A 98 -5.54 -31.59 -57.96
C SER A 98 -4.72 -32.33 -56.92
N SER A 99 -3.98 -33.36 -57.35
CA SER A 99 -3.16 -34.19 -56.46
C SER A 99 -2.00 -33.41 -55.85
N ALA A 100 -1.82 -33.48 -54.54
CA ALA A 100 -0.72 -32.85 -53.79
C ALA A 100 0.65 -33.54 -53.98
N GLY A 101 0.91 -34.07 -55.18
CA GLY A 101 2.13 -34.78 -55.55
C GLY A 101 1.87 -36.09 -56.33
N ILE A 102 2.91 -36.56 -57.03
CA ILE A 102 2.86 -37.72 -57.94
C ILE A 102 2.49 -39.04 -57.24
N PHE A 103 2.81 -39.14 -55.94
CA PHE A 103 2.52 -40.34 -55.11
C PHE A 103 1.51 -40.06 -53.99
N SER A 104 0.88 -38.87 -53.99
CA SER A 104 -0.15 -38.52 -53.00
C SER A 104 -1.50 -39.11 -53.40
N SER A 105 -2.26 -39.59 -52.41
CA SER A 105 -3.68 -39.92 -52.57
C SER A 105 -4.61 -38.78 -52.10
N LYS A 106 -4.05 -37.60 -51.81
CA LYS A 106 -4.74 -36.43 -51.28
C LYS A 106 -4.72 -35.30 -52.29
N THR A 107 -5.81 -34.54 -52.34
CA THR A 107 -5.83 -33.27 -53.07
C THR A 107 -5.08 -32.17 -52.33
N ASN A 108 -4.71 -31.08 -53.01
CA ASN A 108 -4.05 -29.93 -52.39
C ASN A 108 -4.86 -29.39 -51.19
N ILE A 109 -6.17 -29.21 -51.33
CA ILE A 109 -7.02 -28.72 -50.24
C ILE A 109 -7.07 -29.69 -49.04
N GLN A 110 -7.08 -31.01 -49.29
CA GLN A 110 -7.00 -32.02 -48.23
C GLN A 110 -5.63 -32.02 -47.53
N ALA A 111 -4.55 -31.83 -48.29
CA ALA A 111 -3.20 -31.74 -47.74
C ALA A 111 -3.04 -30.48 -46.86
N THR A 112 -3.55 -29.32 -47.29
CA THR A 112 -3.63 -28.10 -46.46
C THR A 112 -4.45 -28.33 -45.19
N GLN A 113 -5.63 -28.93 -45.29
CA GLN A 113 -6.51 -29.21 -44.14
C GLN A 113 -5.85 -30.16 -43.13
N ASP A 114 -5.20 -31.22 -43.60
CA ASP A 114 -4.47 -32.17 -42.74
C ASP A 114 -3.26 -31.52 -42.06
N ALA A 115 -2.51 -30.67 -42.77
CA ALA A 115 -1.38 -29.94 -42.22
C ALA A 115 -1.83 -28.90 -41.16
N LEU A 116 -2.95 -28.19 -41.41
CA LEU A 116 -3.60 -27.33 -40.41
C LEU A 116 -4.12 -28.11 -39.20
N ALA A 117 -4.65 -29.32 -39.39
CA ALA A 117 -5.07 -30.19 -38.28
C ALA A 117 -3.86 -30.62 -37.43
N GLN A 118 -2.74 -30.98 -38.07
CA GLN A 118 -1.48 -31.29 -37.40
C GLN A 118 -0.93 -30.10 -36.61
N PHE A 119 -0.86 -28.90 -37.21
CA PHE A 119 -0.50 -27.65 -36.53
C PHE A 119 -1.32 -27.48 -35.23
N ASN A 120 -2.64 -27.62 -35.32
CA ASN A 120 -3.52 -27.47 -34.16
C ASN A 120 -3.25 -28.53 -33.08
N VAL A 121 -3.01 -29.79 -33.46
CA VAL A 121 -2.64 -30.86 -32.52
C VAL A 121 -1.31 -30.55 -31.82
N TYR A 122 -0.30 -30.09 -32.54
CA TYR A 122 1.01 -29.74 -31.98
C TYR A 122 0.93 -28.52 -31.04
N ILE A 123 0.16 -27.48 -31.41
CA ILE A 123 -0.12 -26.34 -30.53
C ILE A 123 -0.89 -26.77 -29.27
N GLN A 124 -1.88 -27.65 -29.38
CA GLN A 124 -2.61 -28.16 -28.20
C GLN A 124 -1.68 -28.91 -27.25
N LYS A 125 -0.79 -29.79 -27.77
CA LYS A 125 0.24 -30.47 -26.98
C LYS A 125 1.20 -29.47 -26.31
N ALA A 126 1.68 -28.46 -27.04
CA ALA A 126 2.57 -27.43 -26.50
C ALA A 126 1.93 -26.63 -25.36
N ASN A 127 0.63 -26.31 -25.47
CA ASN A 127 -0.13 -25.66 -24.41
C ASN A 127 -0.37 -26.58 -23.19
N ALA A 128 -0.65 -27.86 -23.42
CA ALA A 128 -0.78 -28.85 -22.35
C ALA A 128 0.53 -28.97 -21.55
N ILE A 129 1.66 -29.17 -22.23
CA ILE A 129 3.01 -29.22 -21.63
C ILE A 129 3.31 -27.93 -20.83
N ARG A 130 2.99 -26.75 -21.37
CA ARG A 130 3.16 -25.48 -20.62
C ARG A 130 2.30 -25.45 -19.35
N SER A 131 1.03 -25.81 -19.45
CA SER A 131 0.10 -25.80 -18.32
C SER A 131 0.53 -26.79 -17.23
N GLU A 132 0.94 -27.99 -17.63
CA GLU A 132 1.45 -29.01 -16.73
C GLU A 132 2.77 -28.57 -16.09
N ALA A 133 3.74 -28.08 -16.86
CA ALA A 133 5.02 -27.63 -16.33
C ALA A 133 4.85 -26.49 -15.31
N LEU A 134 3.96 -25.52 -15.58
CA LEU A 134 3.66 -24.45 -14.63
C LEU A 134 2.98 -24.95 -13.34
N THR A 135 2.19 -26.02 -13.43
CA THR A 135 1.50 -26.64 -12.28
C THR A 135 2.44 -27.52 -11.46
N VAL A 136 3.18 -28.41 -12.13
CA VAL A 136 4.13 -29.35 -11.52
C VAL A 136 5.32 -28.61 -10.92
N LEU A 137 5.80 -27.53 -11.55
CA LEU A 137 6.98 -26.75 -11.12
C LEU A 137 6.62 -25.38 -10.50
N GLU A 138 5.41 -25.22 -9.94
CA GLU A 138 4.91 -23.96 -9.38
C GLU A 138 5.93 -23.27 -8.46
N GLU A 139 6.50 -23.99 -7.49
CA GLU A 139 7.47 -23.41 -6.54
C GLU A 139 8.73 -22.91 -7.26
N ALA A 140 9.27 -23.68 -8.20
CA ALA A 140 10.48 -23.30 -8.93
C ALA A 140 10.25 -22.10 -9.86
N PHE A 141 9.06 -21.95 -10.44
CA PHE A 141 8.67 -20.75 -11.19
C PHE A 141 8.43 -19.53 -10.29
N SER A 142 7.86 -19.73 -9.09
CA SER A 142 7.72 -18.69 -8.06
C SER A 142 9.09 -18.14 -7.66
N TYR A 143 10.08 -19.02 -7.46
CA TYR A 143 11.46 -18.61 -7.22
C TYR A 143 12.15 -17.98 -8.44
N ARG A 144 11.90 -18.43 -9.69
CA ARG A 144 12.40 -17.78 -10.91
C ARG A 144 11.97 -16.31 -10.93
N LYS A 145 10.66 -16.05 -10.83
CA LYS A 145 10.07 -14.71 -10.79
C LYS A 145 10.62 -13.84 -9.65
N GLN A 146 10.88 -14.43 -8.48
CA GLN A 146 11.50 -13.72 -7.36
C GLN A 146 12.98 -13.37 -7.61
N LEU A 147 13.73 -14.24 -8.28
CA LEU A 147 15.12 -13.97 -8.66
C LEU A 147 15.20 -12.88 -9.74
N ASP A 148 14.24 -12.86 -10.67
CA ASP A 148 14.12 -11.83 -11.70
C ASP A 148 13.80 -10.46 -11.06
N SER A 149 12.87 -10.42 -10.08
CA SER A 149 12.44 -9.18 -9.42
C SER A 149 13.52 -8.49 -8.59
N ILE A 150 14.54 -9.25 -8.13
CA ILE A 150 15.72 -8.73 -7.42
C ILE A 150 16.95 -8.58 -8.32
N GLU A 151 16.78 -8.68 -9.64
CA GLU A 151 17.84 -8.62 -10.66
C GLU A 151 19.00 -9.59 -10.38
N ALA A 152 18.73 -10.83 -9.93
CA ALA A 152 19.77 -11.75 -9.46
C ALA A 152 20.87 -12.05 -10.50
N GLU A 153 20.52 -12.01 -11.80
CA GLU A 153 21.48 -12.16 -12.91
C GLU A 153 22.55 -11.04 -12.93
N LYS A 154 22.20 -9.80 -12.56
CA LYS A 154 23.12 -8.65 -12.48
C LYS A 154 24.23 -8.85 -11.46
N TYR A 155 23.91 -9.53 -10.34
CA TYR A 155 24.85 -9.78 -9.25
C TYR A 155 25.58 -11.12 -9.38
N TYR A 156 24.94 -12.13 -9.97
CA TYR A 156 25.44 -13.51 -10.06
C TYR A 156 25.07 -14.19 -11.39
N PRO A 157 25.53 -13.67 -12.55
CA PRO A 157 25.05 -14.10 -13.87
C PRO A 157 25.28 -15.58 -14.14
N THR A 158 26.47 -16.09 -13.80
CA THR A 158 26.80 -17.52 -13.97
C THR A 158 25.88 -18.43 -13.18
N THR A 159 25.51 -18.05 -11.94
CA THR A 159 24.63 -18.87 -11.10
C THR A 159 23.18 -18.76 -11.57
N ALA A 160 22.69 -17.57 -11.91
CA ALA A 160 21.35 -17.39 -12.47
C ALA A 160 21.15 -18.26 -13.73
N LYS A 161 22.08 -18.18 -14.69
CA LYS A 161 22.06 -18.99 -15.93
C LYS A 161 22.10 -20.50 -15.67
N GLN A 162 22.86 -20.96 -14.68
CA GLN A 162 22.90 -22.37 -14.28
C GLN A 162 21.58 -22.88 -13.67
N LEU A 163 20.85 -22.03 -12.95
CA LEU A 163 19.54 -22.38 -12.38
C LEU A 163 18.45 -22.35 -13.45
N GLU A 164 18.50 -21.39 -14.37
CA GLU A 164 17.62 -21.33 -15.54
C GLU A 164 17.77 -22.58 -16.43
N GLN A 165 19.01 -23.03 -16.67
CA GLN A 165 19.28 -24.30 -17.37
C GLN A 165 18.75 -25.53 -16.61
N GLN A 166 18.86 -25.54 -15.28
CA GLN A 166 18.29 -26.63 -14.45
C GLN A 166 16.75 -26.61 -14.50
N LEU A 167 16.12 -25.42 -14.47
CA LEU A 167 14.67 -25.28 -14.61
C LEU A 167 14.20 -25.76 -15.98
N LYS A 168 14.84 -25.32 -17.07
CA LYS A 168 14.54 -25.80 -18.44
C LYS A 168 14.72 -27.32 -18.55
N LYS A 169 15.69 -27.93 -17.86
CA LYS A 169 15.81 -29.40 -17.81
C LYS A 169 14.61 -30.06 -17.12
N LEU A 170 14.06 -29.49 -16.04
CA LEU A 170 12.85 -30.03 -15.40
C LEU A 170 11.61 -29.84 -16.27
N VAL A 171 11.52 -28.73 -17.01
CA VAL A 171 10.46 -28.48 -18.00
C VAL A 171 10.53 -29.47 -19.16
N ASN A 172 11.73 -29.81 -19.64
CA ASN A 172 11.89 -30.88 -20.63
C ASN A 172 11.41 -32.23 -20.08
N TYR A 173 11.69 -32.58 -18.81
CA TYR A 173 11.12 -33.80 -18.23
C TYR A 173 9.59 -33.83 -18.26
N VAL A 174 8.90 -32.69 -18.17
CA VAL A 174 7.44 -32.63 -18.36
C VAL A 174 7.05 -32.77 -19.84
N ALA A 175 7.82 -32.15 -20.76
CA ALA A 175 7.61 -32.32 -22.21
C ALA A 175 7.80 -33.77 -22.69
N ASP A 176 8.70 -34.52 -22.04
CA ASP A 176 9.06 -35.91 -22.35
C ASP A 176 8.14 -36.94 -21.62
N ASP A 177 6.95 -36.54 -21.16
CA ASP A 177 5.99 -37.37 -20.40
C ASP A 177 6.59 -38.02 -19.12
N ASN A 178 7.52 -37.29 -18.48
CA ASN A 178 8.35 -37.76 -17.37
C ASN A 178 8.27 -36.83 -16.15
N ALA A 179 7.06 -36.38 -15.84
CA ALA A 179 6.78 -35.47 -14.73
C ALA A 179 7.28 -35.99 -13.37
N GLU A 180 7.36 -37.32 -13.16
CA GLU A 180 7.93 -37.91 -11.95
C GLU A 180 9.38 -37.47 -11.68
N ASN A 181 10.23 -37.41 -12.72
CA ASN A 181 11.60 -36.90 -12.57
C ASN A 181 11.60 -35.38 -12.34
N ALA A 182 10.69 -34.63 -12.97
CA ALA A 182 10.54 -33.20 -12.72
C ALA A 182 10.23 -32.91 -11.23
N ILE A 183 9.27 -33.63 -10.66
CA ILE A 183 8.89 -33.58 -9.24
C ILE A 183 10.07 -34.00 -8.34
N LYS A 184 10.74 -35.10 -8.66
CA LYS A 184 11.86 -35.65 -7.88
C LYS A 184 13.06 -34.71 -7.76
N TYR A 185 13.39 -33.97 -8.82
CA TYR A 185 14.55 -33.08 -8.85
C TYR A 185 14.24 -31.62 -8.48
N GLN A 186 12.96 -31.21 -8.47
CA GLN A 186 12.53 -29.87 -8.10
C GLN A 186 13.04 -29.39 -6.71
N PRO A 187 12.97 -30.16 -5.61
CA PRO A 187 13.42 -29.68 -4.30
C PRO A 187 14.91 -29.28 -4.27
N GLU A 188 15.74 -29.91 -5.11
CA GLU A 188 17.16 -29.55 -5.22
C GLU A 188 17.34 -28.21 -5.93
N LEU A 189 16.57 -27.96 -6.99
CA LEU A 189 16.55 -26.68 -7.71
C LEU A 189 16.03 -25.55 -6.82
N VAL A 190 14.88 -25.74 -6.18
CA VAL A 190 14.26 -24.78 -5.25
C VAL A 190 15.24 -24.39 -4.14
N ARG A 191 15.94 -25.36 -3.53
CA ARG A 191 16.98 -25.09 -2.52
C ARG A 191 18.10 -24.20 -3.07
N LYS A 192 18.54 -24.42 -4.31
CA LYS A 192 19.59 -23.59 -4.94
C LYS A 192 19.07 -22.20 -5.31
N GLN A 193 17.82 -22.08 -5.77
CA GLN A 193 17.19 -20.78 -6.04
C GLN A 193 17.02 -19.96 -4.77
N ARG A 194 16.53 -20.55 -3.66
CA ARG A 194 16.47 -19.91 -2.34
C ARG A 194 17.86 -19.46 -1.85
N ALA A 195 18.89 -20.29 -2.07
CA ALA A 195 20.26 -19.91 -1.73
C ALA A 195 20.78 -18.72 -2.56
N LEU A 196 20.41 -18.64 -3.85
CA LEU A 196 20.72 -17.48 -4.69
C LEU A 196 19.94 -16.23 -4.23
N GLU A 197 18.66 -16.36 -3.88
CA GLU A 197 17.84 -15.27 -3.35
C GLU A 197 18.48 -14.64 -2.10
N VAL A 198 18.76 -15.46 -1.08
CA VAL A 198 19.44 -15.03 0.16
C VAL A 198 20.79 -14.35 -0.15
N LYS A 199 21.56 -14.91 -1.08
CA LYS A 199 22.88 -14.38 -1.46
C LYS A 199 22.77 -13.02 -2.17
N THR A 200 21.82 -12.85 -3.09
CA THR A 200 21.56 -11.58 -3.79
C THR A 200 21.07 -10.51 -2.81
N VAL A 201 20.12 -10.83 -1.95
CA VAL A 201 19.62 -9.88 -0.93
C VAL A 201 20.73 -9.48 0.05
N THR A 202 21.53 -10.43 0.54
CA THR A 202 22.73 -10.14 1.36
C THR A 202 23.72 -9.23 0.62
N LYS A 203 23.92 -9.46 -0.70
CA LYS A 203 24.81 -8.67 -1.54
C LYS A 203 24.32 -7.23 -1.73
N ILE A 204 23.02 -7.02 -1.85
CA ILE A 204 22.39 -5.69 -2.00
C ILE A 204 22.52 -4.89 -0.69
N TYR A 205 22.08 -5.45 0.44
CA TYR A 205 21.93 -4.68 1.68
C TYR A 205 23.20 -4.61 2.55
N LEU A 206 23.95 -5.72 2.66
CA LEU A 206 25.02 -5.87 3.66
C LEU A 206 26.45 -5.82 3.11
N SER A 207 26.65 -5.79 1.78
CA SER A 207 28.01 -5.94 1.24
C SER A 207 29.00 -4.82 1.59
N GLU A 208 28.50 -3.59 1.79
CA GLU A 208 29.34 -2.49 2.30
C GLU A 208 29.64 -2.64 3.79
N SER A 209 28.68 -3.10 4.61
CA SER A 209 28.91 -3.42 6.03
C SER A 209 29.92 -4.56 6.21
N GLN A 210 29.89 -5.58 5.34
CA GLN A 210 30.87 -6.67 5.34
C GLN A 210 32.28 -6.19 4.95
N LYS A 211 32.40 -5.32 3.93
CA LYS A 211 33.68 -4.67 3.57
C LYS A 211 34.21 -3.79 4.71
N GLU A 212 33.33 -3.01 5.33
CA GLU A 212 33.64 -2.13 6.44
C GLU A 212 34.19 -2.93 7.63
N LEU A 213 33.48 -3.98 8.06
CA LEU A 213 33.97 -4.85 9.13
C LEU A 213 35.35 -5.43 8.81
N LYS A 214 35.58 -5.89 7.56
CA LYS A 214 36.90 -6.38 7.13
C LYS A 214 37.97 -5.28 7.24
N ARG A 215 37.66 -4.05 6.83
CA ARG A 215 38.56 -2.88 6.97
C ARG A 215 38.88 -2.62 8.44
N GLN A 216 37.89 -2.63 9.32
CA GLN A 216 38.07 -2.42 10.76
C GLN A 216 38.95 -3.49 11.41
N LYS A 217 38.79 -4.76 11.02
CA LYS A 217 39.67 -5.86 11.43
C LYS A 217 41.11 -5.68 10.94
N THR A 218 41.31 -5.30 9.68
CA THR A 218 42.64 -5.00 9.13
C THR A 218 43.30 -3.78 9.80
N ALA A 219 42.51 -2.80 10.23
CA ALA A 219 42.97 -1.64 10.99
C ALA A 219 43.21 -1.93 12.50
N ASP A 220 43.02 -3.17 12.94
CA ASP A 220 43.21 -3.66 14.32
C ASP A 220 42.44 -2.84 15.38
N ILE A 221 41.22 -2.44 15.01
CA ILE A 221 40.31 -1.64 15.86
C ILE A 221 39.99 -2.32 17.20
N SER A 222 40.07 -3.64 17.25
CA SER A 222 40.03 -4.48 18.46
C SER A 222 40.96 -4.00 19.58
N ARG A 223 42.12 -3.39 19.28
CA ARG A 223 43.03 -2.84 20.32
C ARG A 223 42.50 -1.61 21.05
N HIS A 224 41.50 -0.95 20.48
CA HIS A 224 40.94 0.31 20.98
C HIS A 224 39.47 0.20 21.36
N ALA A 225 38.67 -0.62 20.67
CA ALA A 225 37.25 -0.81 20.96
C ALA A 225 36.81 -2.30 20.82
N PRO A 226 37.37 -3.22 21.63
CA PRO A 226 37.11 -4.66 21.48
C PRO A 226 35.62 -5.00 21.65
N GLU A 227 34.97 -4.48 22.70
CA GLU A 227 33.55 -4.76 22.98
C GLU A 227 32.61 -4.13 21.94
N THR A 228 32.89 -2.90 21.50
CA THR A 228 32.08 -2.21 20.48
C THR A 228 32.19 -2.89 19.12
N LEU A 229 33.39 -3.33 18.74
CA LEU A 229 33.60 -4.12 17.52
C LEU A 229 32.90 -5.48 17.61
N ARG A 230 33.04 -6.19 18.74
CA ARG A 230 32.33 -7.46 19.00
C ARG A 230 30.81 -7.32 18.91
N HIS A 231 30.26 -6.21 19.40
CA HIS A 231 28.84 -5.89 19.24
C HIS A 231 28.48 -5.66 17.76
N ALA A 232 29.24 -4.83 17.03
CA ALA A 232 29.00 -4.59 15.60
C ALA A 232 29.08 -5.88 14.75
N GLU A 233 30.00 -6.78 15.07
CA GLU A 233 30.08 -8.12 14.48
C GLU A 233 28.83 -8.97 14.75
N ALA A 234 28.33 -8.95 15.99
CA ALA A 234 27.12 -9.67 16.36
C ALA A 234 25.88 -9.10 15.64
N THR A 235 25.77 -7.77 15.54
CA THR A 235 24.67 -7.08 14.84
C THR A 235 24.68 -7.40 13.34
N LEU A 236 25.85 -7.35 12.68
CA LEU A 236 25.97 -7.73 11.27
C LEU A 236 25.60 -9.20 11.05
N LYS A 237 26.09 -10.11 11.91
CA LYS A 237 25.75 -11.54 11.84
C LYS A 237 24.25 -11.81 12.11
N ALA A 238 23.62 -11.00 12.97
CA ALA A 238 22.17 -11.07 13.19
C ALA A 238 21.38 -10.62 11.95
N ALA A 239 21.84 -9.58 11.24
CA ALA A 239 21.26 -9.16 9.97
C ALA A 239 21.42 -10.24 8.88
N GLU A 240 22.60 -10.86 8.76
CA GLU A 240 22.83 -12.00 7.84
C GLU A 240 21.91 -13.19 8.16
N ALA A 241 21.79 -13.55 9.44
CA ALA A 241 20.89 -14.62 9.89
C ALA A 241 19.42 -14.28 9.61
N PHE A 242 19.02 -13.02 9.76
CA PHE A 242 17.68 -12.55 9.44
C PHE A 242 17.36 -12.66 7.94
N ILE A 243 18.26 -12.23 7.05
CA ILE A 243 18.10 -12.40 5.59
C ILE A 243 18.02 -13.88 5.21
N ASN A 244 18.77 -14.77 5.87
CA ASN A 244 18.70 -16.21 5.61
C ASN A 244 17.38 -16.86 6.09
N ALA A 245 16.69 -16.26 7.07
CA ALA A 245 15.37 -16.70 7.52
C ALA A 245 14.25 -16.12 6.65
N GLU A 246 14.22 -14.78 6.50
CA GLU A 246 13.17 -14.01 5.85
C GLU A 246 13.72 -13.12 4.71
N PRO A 247 14.23 -13.67 3.59
CA PRO A 247 14.88 -12.88 2.53
C PRO A 247 13.95 -11.89 1.81
N ARG A 248 12.63 -11.99 2.00
CA ARG A 248 11.59 -11.15 1.38
C ARG A 248 11.09 -10.03 2.28
N ALA A 249 11.53 -9.96 3.54
CA ALA A 249 11.07 -8.97 4.52
C ALA A 249 11.77 -7.61 4.34
N VAL A 250 11.72 -7.03 3.14
CA VAL A 250 12.55 -5.90 2.67
C VAL A 250 12.72 -4.77 3.69
N SER A 251 11.63 -4.23 4.25
CA SER A 251 11.71 -3.15 5.25
C SER A 251 12.48 -3.57 6.51
N ARG A 252 12.22 -4.78 7.04
CA ARG A 252 12.94 -5.30 8.22
C ARG A 252 14.41 -5.62 7.91
N ILE A 253 14.73 -5.96 6.66
CA ILE A 253 16.10 -6.16 6.20
C ILE A 253 16.85 -4.84 6.16
N ASP A 254 16.20 -3.77 5.68
CA ASP A 254 16.80 -2.43 5.62
C ASP A 254 17.07 -1.88 7.04
N ASP A 255 16.08 -1.99 7.96
CA ASP A 255 16.26 -1.64 9.37
C ASP A 255 17.48 -2.37 9.99
N LYS A 256 17.62 -3.68 9.73
CA LYS A 256 18.73 -4.49 10.24
C LYS A 256 20.06 -4.19 9.56
N ALA A 257 20.04 -3.80 8.29
CA ALA A 257 21.22 -3.37 7.57
C ALA A 257 21.74 -2.03 8.10
N GLU A 258 20.84 -1.08 8.40
CA GLU A 258 21.20 0.21 8.96
C GLU A 258 21.65 0.09 10.43
N GLU A 259 21.02 -0.77 11.24
CA GLU A 259 21.51 -1.10 12.59
C GLU A 259 22.96 -1.63 12.55
N ALA A 260 23.29 -2.50 11.59
CA ALA A 260 24.65 -3.01 11.39
C ALA A 260 25.63 -1.94 10.90
N ARG A 261 25.22 -1.04 9.99
CA ARG A 261 26.03 0.11 9.53
C ARG A 261 26.33 1.07 10.68
N PHE A 262 25.31 1.42 11.47
CA PHE A 262 25.43 2.27 12.64
C PHE A 262 26.41 1.65 13.67
N ALA A 263 26.25 0.37 13.99
CA ALA A 263 27.12 -0.31 14.95
C ALA A 263 28.60 -0.31 14.50
N LEU A 264 28.85 -0.52 13.19
CA LEU A 264 30.19 -0.43 12.61
C LEU A 264 30.75 1.01 12.65
N ALA A 265 29.95 2.01 12.28
CA ALA A 265 30.35 3.42 12.37
C ALA A 265 30.67 3.82 13.83
N HIS A 266 29.86 3.37 14.78
CA HIS A 266 30.07 3.59 16.20
C HIS A 266 31.36 2.93 16.70
N SER A 267 31.63 1.67 16.32
CA SER A 267 32.91 0.97 16.58
C SER A 267 34.12 1.81 16.13
N GLN A 268 34.10 2.33 14.90
CA GLN A 268 35.17 3.18 14.36
C GLN A 268 35.36 4.49 15.15
N GLN A 269 34.26 5.11 15.60
CA GLN A 269 34.31 6.35 16.39
C GLN A 269 34.85 6.10 17.81
N VAL A 270 34.35 5.07 18.50
CA VAL A 270 34.85 4.69 19.84
C VAL A 270 36.33 4.32 19.77
N ALA A 271 36.77 3.58 18.76
CA ALA A 271 38.17 3.24 18.56
C ALA A 271 39.05 4.48 18.36
N THR A 272 38.58 5.46 17.60
CA THR A 272 39.27 6.75 17.39
C THR A 272 39.34 7.55 18.69
N ALA A 273 38.26 7.59 19.48
CA ALA A 273 38.22 8.25 20.78
C ALA A 273 39.19 7.60 21.78
N VAL A 274 39.16 6.27 21.94
CA VAL A 274 40.08 5.53 22.81
C VAL A 274 41.53 5.66 22.35
N LYS A 275 41.80 5.71 21.04
CA LYS A 275 43.14 5.98 20.51
C LYS A 275 43.64 7.39 20.87
N LYS A 276 42.79 8.41 20.80
CA LYS A 276 43.10 9.77 21.25
C LYS A 276 43.35 9.84 22.76
N LEU A 277 42.49 9.20 23.56
CA LEU A 277 42.64 9.10 25.02
C LEU A 277 43.97 8.45 25.42
N LYS A 278 44.33 7.30 24.80
CA LYS A 278 45.62 6.62 25.04
C LYS A 278 46.86 7.43 24.66
N ALA A 279 46.71 8.48 23.84
CA ALA A 279 47.79 9.36 23.40
C ALA A 279 47.79 10.73 24.12
N MET A 280 46.87 10.96 25.05
CA MET A 280 46.71 12.24 25.75
C MET A 280 47.70 12.36 26.92
N PRO A 281 48.44 13.47 27.07
CA PRO A 281 49.27 13.71 28.24
C PRO A 281 48.41 14.04 29.47
N GLN A 282 48.89 13.71 30.66
CA GLN A 282 48.17 13.92 31.93
C GLN A 282 47.79 15.40 32.17
N SER A 283 48.58 16.35 31.67
CA SER A 283 48.29 17.79 31.72
C SER A 283 47.00 18.19 31.00
N ASP A 284 46.53 17.37 30.06
CA ASP A 284 45.38 17.67 29.21
C ASP A 284 44.09 16.99 29.73
N TYR A 285 44.17 16.14 30.75
CA TYR A 285 43.03 15.40 31.29
C TYR A 285 41.93 16.34 31.82
N GLU A 286 42.30 17.34 32.63
CA GLU A 286 41.36 18.36 33.14
C GLU A 286 40.68 19.09 31.98
N ARG A 287 41.45 19.59 31.02
CA ARG A 287 40.94 20.27 29.81
C ARG A 287 39.98 19.38 29.01
N HIS A 288 40.21 18.08 28.98
CA HIS A 288 39.34 17.12 28.30
C HIS A 288 38.01 16.91 29.04
N ILE A 289 38.02 16.76 30.37
CA ILE A 289 36.80 16.64 31.17
C ILE A 289 35.96 17.92 31.08
N VAL A 290 36.58 19.08 31.28
CA VAL A 290 35.94 20.40 31.13
C VAL A 290 35.35 20.61 29.73
N SER A 291 35.92 20.00 28.69
CA SER A 291 35.35 20.06 27.33
C SER A 291 34.00 19.33 27.21
N TYR A 292 33.79 18.23 27.95
CA TYR A 292 32.49 17.54 28.00
C TYR A 292 31.48 18.29 28.88
N GLU A 293 31.93 18.83 30.02
CA GLU A 293 31.08 19.69 30.88
C GLU A 293 30.59 20.92 30.12
N LYS A 294 31.44 21.54 29.29
CA LYS A 294 31.03 22.65 28.43
C LYS A 294 29.92 22.25 27.45
N ILE A 295 30.02 21.08 26.81
CA ILE A 295 28.97 20.58 25.90
C ILE A 295 27.65 20.36 26.66
N LEU A 296 27.72 19.76 27.86
CA LEU A 296 26.51 19.54 28.68
C LEU A 296 25.90 20.85 29.19
N LEU A 297 26.72 21.84 29.55
CA LEU A 297 26.28 23.18 29.92
C LEU A 297 25.61 23.91 28.76
N GLU A 298 26.18 23.86 27.55
CA GLU A 298 25.58 24.48 26.36
C GLU A 298 24.18 23.89 26.08
N VAL A 299 24.02 22.57 26.26
CA VAL A 299 22.71 21.91 26.16
C VAL A 299 21.78 22.27 27.33
N SER A 300 22.28 22.35 28.57
CA SER A 300 21.47 22.66 29.76
C SER A 300 20.93 24.09 29.73
N VAL A 301 21.76 25.05 29.31
CA VAL A 301 21.39 26.45 29.11
C VAL A 301 20.39 26.59 27.95
N ALA A 302 20.61 25.90 26.82
CA ALA A 302 19.67 25.93 25.69
C ALA A 302 18.28 25.35 26.03
N LEU A 303 18.22 24.41 26.99
CA LEU A 303 16.98 23.82 27.50
C LEU A 303 16.42 24.55 28.73
N GLY A 304 17.08 25.60 29.23
CA GLY A 304 16.67 26.34 30.42
C GLY A 304 16.74 25.54 31.74
N SER A 305 17.51 24.45 31.81
CA SER A 305 17.59 23.57 32.99
C SER A 305 18.62 24.02 34.05
N GLY A 306 19.21 25.20 33.88
CA GLY A 306 20.24 25.74 34.78
C GLY A 306 21.66 25.22 34.53
N ASP A 307 22.60 25.68 35.35
CA ASP A 307 23.97 25.15 35.42
C ASP A 307 24.00 23.94 36.35
N LEU A 308 24.65 22.85 35.91
CA LEU A 308 24.71 21.57 36.61
C LEU A 308 26.16 21.08 36.79
N ARG A 309 27.16 21.94 36.56
CA ARG A 309 28.59 21.55 36.56
C ARG A 309 29.15 21.15 37.93
N ASP A 310 28.42 21.42 39.00
CA ASP A 310 28.69 20.92 40.35
C ASP A 310 28.39 19.41 40.50
N GLN A 311 27.59 18.84 39.59
CA GLN A 311 27.20 17.44 39.60
C GLN A 311 28.12 16.58 38.72
N PRO A 312 28.33 15.28 39.04
CA PRO A 312 28.99 14.33 38.14
C PRO A 312 28.35 14.32 36.75
N ILE A 313 29.17 14.24 35.68
CA ILE A 313 28.75 14.20 34.26
C ILE A 313 27.60 13.19 34.00
N SER A 314 27.63 12.03 34.67
CA SER A 314 26.58 11.00 34.55
C SER A 314 25.24 11.38 35.19
N LEU A 315 25.23 12.27 36.18
CA LEU A 315 24.02 12.86 36.76
C LEU A 315 23.54 14.05 35.94
N GLN A 316 24.44 14.92 35.46
CA GLN A 316 24.11 16.01 34.52
C GLN A 316 23.31 15.47 33.32
N GLY A 317 23.81 14.40 32.67
CA GLY A 317 23.12 13.75 31.56
C GLY A 317 21.73 13.18 31.93
N LYS A 318 21.55 12.64 33.14
CA LYS A 318 20.23 12.14 33.61
C LYS A 318 19.25 13.29 33.85
N HIS A 319 19.71 14.39 34.45
CA HIS A 319 18.88 15.59 34.66
C HIS A 319 18.41 16.18 33.33
N LEU A 320 19.33 16.34 32.36
CA LEU A 320 19.02 16.77 30.99
C LEU A 320 17.95 15.89 30.34
N VAL A 321 18.13 14.57 30.35
CA VAL A 321 17.16 13.62 29.76
C VAL A 321 15.80 13.68 30.44
N ASN A 322 15.75 13.82 31.77
CA ASN A 322 14.48 13.96 32.49
C ASN A 322 13.78 15.28 32.16
N HIS A 323 14.51 16.40 32.14
CA HIS A 323 13.98 17.72 31.77
C HIS A 323 13.42 17.73 30.34
N ILE A 324 14.11 17.09 29.38
CA ILE A 324 13.61 16.92 28.01
C ILE A 324 12.29 16.14 28.01
N ARG A 325 12.18 15.02 28.75
CA ARG A 325 10.94 14.24 28.83
C ARG A 325 9.78 15.04 29.42
N THR A 326 10.00 15.75 30.53
CA THR A 326 8.97 16.58 31.17
C THR A 326 8.49 17.69 30.24
N ASN A 327 9.39 18.35 29.51
CA ASN A 327 8.99 19.37 28.54
C ASN A 327 8.20 18.78 27.35
N LEU A 328 8.63 17.64 26.81
CA LEU A 328 7.89 16.96 25.73
C LEU A 328 6.50 16.49 26.18
N GLN A 329 6.35 16.02 27.41
CA GLN A 329 5.06 15.67 27.99
C GLN A 329 4.17 16.91 28.14
N GLY A 330 4.66 17.97 28.77
CA GLY A 330 3.89 19.22 28.94
C GLY A 330 3.51 19.89 27.61
N GLN A 331 4.35 19.78 26.57
CA GLN A 331 3.99 20.22 25.22
C GLN A 331 2.86 19.38 24.61
N ASN A 332 2.89 18.06 24.81
CA ASN A 332 1.86 17.16 24.29
C ASN A 332 0.52 17.35 25.02
N ASP A 333 0.55 17.55 26.34
CA ASP A 333 -0.62 17.87 27.16
C ASP A 333 -1.22 19.23 26.77
N SER A 334 -0.38 20.24 26.51
CA SER A 334 -0.78 21.54 25.99
C SER A 334 -1.44 21.44 24.60
N LEU A 335 -0.90 20.60 23.71
CA LEU A 335 -1.47 20.36 22.38
C LEU A 335 -2.83 19.65 22.45
N ILE A 336 -3.02 18.74 23.42
CA ILE A 336 -4.31 18.09 23.68
C ILE A 336 -5.32 19.13 24.18
N ALA A 337 -4.96 19.92 25.21
CA ALA A 337 -5.80 20.97 25.75
C ALA A 337 -6.16 22.05 24.70
N GLN A 338 -5.25 22.37 23.78
CA GLN A 338 -5.54 23.27 22.66
C GLN A 338 -6.59 22.69 21.71
N LYS A 339 -6.50 21.41 21.33
CA LYS A 339 -7.50 20.75 20.48
C LYS A 339 -8.86 20.64 21.17
N GLU A 340 -8.89 20.40 22.47
CA GLU A 340 -10.12 20.39 23.26
C GLU A 340 -10.77 21.79 23.30
N ALA A 341 -9.98 22.84 23.48
CA ALA A 341 -10.45 24.23 23.43
C ALA A 341 -10.96 24.63 22.03
N GLU A 342 -10.30 24.20 20.95
CA GLU A 342 -10.74 24.42 19.57
C GLU A 342 -12.09 23.72 19.30
N ALA A 343 -12.26 22.48 19.75
CA ALA A 343 -13.52 21.74 19.61
C ALA A 343 -14.68 22.35 20.43
N GLU A 344 -14.40 22.92 21.61
CA GLU A 344 -15.43 23.61 22.42
C GLU A 344 -15.79 24.99 21.84
N LEU A 345 -14.83 25.67 21.21
CA LEU A 345 -15.07 26.91 20.46
C LEU A 345 -15.97 26.67 19.24
N GLU A 346 -15.77 25.56 18.51
CA GLU A 346 -16.62 25.15 17.39
C GLU A 346 -18.07 24.90 17.84
N LYS A 347 -18.29 24.09 18.89
CA LYS A 347 -19.64 23.90 19.48
C LYS A 347 -20.28 25.22 19.92
N THR A 348 -19.49 26.11 20.53
CA THR A 348 -19.96 27.41 20.98
C THR A 348 -20.37 28.29 19.79
N HIS A 349 -19.63 28.22 18.67
CA HIS A 349 -19.97 28.91 17.43
C HIS A 349 -21.28 28.40 16.83
N ASP A 350 -21.42 27.08 16.70
CA ASP A 350 -22.65 26.43 16.22
C ASP A 350 -23.86 26.78 17.08
N HIS A 351 -23.71 26.75 18.41
CA HIS A 351 -24.78 27.12 19.33
C HIS A 351 -25.19 28.60 19.17
N ASN A 352 -24.23 29.51 19.01
CA ASN A 352 -24.51 30.92 18.74
C ASN A 352 -25.20 31.12 17.38
N SER A 353 -24.79 30.38 16.35
CA SER A 353 -25.45 30.38 15.03
C SER A 353 -26.91 29.92 15.14
N ALA A 354 -27.17 28.82 15.84
CA ALA A 354 -28.53 28.32 16.11
C ALA A 354 -29.38 29.32 16.91
N LEU A 355 -28.80 30.00 17.92
CA LEU A 355 -29.47 31.08 18.64
C LEU A 355 -29.78 32.28 17.74
N GLN A 356 -28.88 32.68 16.83
CA GLN A 356 -29.13 33.76 15.87
C GLN A 356 -30.28 33.41 14.92
N LEU A 357 -30.33 32.18 14.40
CA LEU A 357 -31.45 31.68 13.59
C LEU A 357 -32.77 31.75 14.37
N LYS A 358 -32.79 31.32 15.63
CA LYS A 358 -33.98 31.35 16.48
C LYS A 358 -34.43 32.77 16.83
N ILE A 359 -33.49 33.70 17.01
CA ILE A 359 -33.78 35.13 17.17
C ILE A 359 -34.39 35.71 15.88
N ALA A 360 -33.92 35.31 14.70
CA ALA A 360 -34.50 35.73 13.43
C ALA A 360 -35.93 35.19 13.24
N GLU A 361 -36.17 33.92 13.58
CA GLU A 361 -37.50 33.29 13.57
C GLU A 361 -38.48 34.01 14.52
N LEU A 362 -38.09 34.25 15.77
CA LEU A 362 -38.93 34.99 16.74
C LEU A 362 -39.20 36.44 16.31
N LYS A 363 -38.24 37.11 15.67
CA LYS A 363 -38.45 38.43 15.06
C LYS A 363 -39.46 38.37 13.92
N ALA A 364 -39.42 37.35 13.06
CA ALA A 364 -40.39 37.16 11.99
C ALA A 364 -41.80 36.86 12.53
N THR A 365 -41.91 35.99 13.54
CA THR A 365 -43.19 35.64 14.18
C THR A 365 -43.82 36.86 14.86
N SER A 366 -43.07 37.60 15.68
CA SER A 366 -43.58 38.82 16.33
C SER A 366 -43.88 39.96 15.34
N ALA A 367 -43.27 39.97 14.15
CA ALA A 367 -43.65 40.89 13.07
C ALA A 367 -44.97 40.46 12.41
N LYS A 368 -45.22 39.16 12.25
CA LYS A 368 -46.50 38.62 11.77
C LYS A 368 -47.64 38.89 12.76
N GLU A 369 -47.43 38.65 14.05
CA GLU A 369 -48.40 38.96 15.11
C GLU A 369 -48.76 40.46 15.13
N ARG A 370 -47.76 41.35 15.03
CA ARG A 370 -47.99 42.80 14.92
C ARG A 370 -48.76 43.21 13.66
N ARG A 371 -48.63 42.47 12.54
CA ARG A 371 -49.47 42.69 11.34
C ARG A 371 -50.91 42.27 11.58
N VAL A 372 -51.14 41.07 12.12
CA VAL A 372 -52.49 40.58 12.47
C VAL A 372 -53.18 41.55 13.44
N LEU A 373 -52.49 41.97 14.50
CA LEU A 373 -53.04 42.91 15.47
C LEU A 373 -53.31 44.30 14.85
N SER A 374 -52.52 44.73 13.86
CA SER A 374 -52.78 45.96 13.09
C SER A 374 -54.00 45.81 12.19
N GLU A 375 -54.18 44.67 11.52
CA GLU A 375 -55.34 44.35 10.70
C GLU A 375 -56.63 44.26 11.54
N GLU A 376 -56.57 43.66 12.73
CA GLU A 376 -57.67 43.64 13.69
C GLU A 376 -58.00 45.05 14.22
N ASN A 377 -57.00 45.84 14.61
CA ASN A 377 -57.20 47.22 15.03
C ASN A 377 -57.83 48.07 13.92
N ASN A 378 -57.41 47.89 12.65
CA ASN A 378 -58.02 48.58 11.51
C ASN A 378 -59.47 48.14 11.28
N ARG A 379 -59.80 46.86 11.49
CA ARG A 379 -61.19 46.37 11.49
C ARG A 379 -62.02 47.00 12.61
N TYR A 380 -61.50 47.05 13.84
CA TYR A 380 -62.20 47.72 14.94
C TYR A 380 -62.39 49.21 14.68
N LEU A 381 -61.39 49.90 14.10
CA LEU A 381 -61.52 51.30 13.69
C LEU A 381 -62.56 51.49 12.57
N GLN A 382 -62.66 50.59 11.60
CA GLN A 382 -63.73 50.60 10.60
C GLN A 382 -65.11 50.39 11.24
N GLN A 383 -65.24 49.45 12.17
CA GLN A 383 -66.50 49.20 12.88
C GLN A 383 -66.89 50.39 13.79
N ILE A 384 -65.92 51.05 14.42
CA ILE A 384 -66.12 52.32 15.14
C ILE A 384 -66.48 53.45 14.17
N ALA A 385 -65.90 53.50 12.98
CA ALA A 385 -66.26 54.48 11.94
C ALA A 385 -67.70 54.26 11.44
N GLU A 386 -68.15 53.02 11.25
CA GLU A 386 -69.54 52.69 10.90
C GLU A 386 -70.51 53.03 12.05
N LEU A 387 -70.19 52.64 13.29
CA LEU A 387 -70.98 52.99 14.47
C LEU A 387 -71.04 54.50 14.73
N SER A 388 -69.93 55.22 14.50
CA SER A 388 -69.88 56.68 14.62
C SER A 388 -70.53 57.40 13.43
N ALA A 389 -70.58 56.79 12.23
CA ALA A 389 -71.41 57.27 11.13
C ALA A 389 -72.92 57.10 11.45
N GLN A 390 -73.31 55.97 12.05
CA GLN A 390 -74.67 55.77 12.57
C GLN A 390 -75.00 56.76 13.70
N LEU A 391 -74.05 57.04 14.60
CA LEU A 391 -74.21 58.03 15.69
C LEU A 391 -74.13 59.49 15.22
N SER A 392 -73.45 59.82 14.12
CA SER A 392 -73.37 61.19 13.59
C SER A 392 -74.50 61.53 12.62
N GLN A 393 -75.15 60.52 12.01
CA GLN A 393 -76.55 60.63 11.59
C GLN A 393 -77.50 60.94 12.77
N ALA A 394 -77.02 60.76 14.02
CA ALA A 394 -77.73 61.06 15.26
C ALA A 394 -77.10 62.18 16.14
N LYS A 395 -76.34 63.14 15.56
CA LYS A 395 -76.09 64.56 15.98
C LYS A 395 -74.65 65.07 15.80
N SER A 396 -74.54 66.40 15.70
CA SER A 396 -73.37 67.21 15.32
C SER A 396 -72.39 67.56 16.47
N PRO A 397 -71.16 68.07 16.18
CA PRO A 397 -69.98 67.90 17.03
C PRO A 397 -69.40 69.19 17.64
N GLN A 398 -68.45 69.06 18.58
CA GLN A 398 -67.29 69.97 18.71
C GLN A 398 -66.14 69.34 19.53
N ALA A 399 -64.96 69.99 19.55
CA ALA A 399 -63.67 69.39 19.86
C ALA A 399 -62.72 70.31 20.67
N VAL A 400 -61.44 69.89 20.78
CA VAL A 400 -60.20 70.67 21.08
C VAL A 400 -59.56 70.46 22.48
N GLN A 401 -58.22 70.52 22.48
CA GLN A 401 -57.18 70.33 23.53
C GLN A 401 -56.89 71.70 24.24
N PRO A 402 -55.67 72.12 24.72
CA PRO A 402 -54.38 71.47 25.13
C PRO A 402 -53.66 72.09 26.40
N GLU A 403 -52.41 71.65 26.67
CA GLU A 403 -51.16 72.46 26.99
C GLU A 403 -50.68 73.03 28.39
N GLN A 404 -49.33 72.88 28.58
CA GLN A 404 -48.27 73.64 29.35
C GLN A 404 -48.36 73.87 30.90
N ILE A 405 -47.37 74.38 31.70
CA ILE A 405 -46.05 75.07 31.48
C ILE A 405 -44.94 74.68 32.56
N SER A 406 -43.88 75.50 32.75
CA SER A 406 -42.60 75.30 33.54
C SER A 406 -42.44 76.25 34.80
N PRO A 407 -41.24 76.72 35.26
CA PRO A 407 -40.14 76.14 36.10
C PRO A 407 -39.78 76.97 37.40
N VAL A 408 -38.66 76.70 38.15
CA VAL A 408 -37.71 77.68 38.84
C VAL A 408 -36.65 77.02 39.79
N LYS A 409 -35.54 77.73 40.11
CA LYS A 409 -34.35 77.37 40.96
C LYS A 409 -34.55 77.63 42.48
N ASN A 410 -33.81 76.97 43.39
CA ASN A 410 -32.49 77.40 43.97
C ASN A 410 -31.98 76.50 45.15
N THR A 411 -30.75 76.75 45.62
CA THR A 411 -29.89 75.87 46.47
C THR A 411 -30.10 75.94 48.00
N ALA A 412 -29.98 74.79 48.72
CA ALA A 412 -29.43 74.68 50.09
C ALA A 412 -29.26 73.21 50.55
N ALA A 413 -28.15 72.92 51.28
CA ALA A 413 -27.89 71.72 52.12
C ALA A 413 -27.97 70.31 51.44
N GLU A 414 -27.32 69.23 51.92
CA GLU A 414 -26.43 69.03 53.09
C GLU A 414 -25.35 67.97 52.77
N GLN A 415 -24.34 67.82 53.63
CA GLN A 415 -23.08 67.13 53.30
C GLN A 415 -22.90 65.77 54.02
N ASN A 416 -22.49 64.72 53.28
CA ASN A 416 -21.54 63.68 53.74
C ASN A 416 -21.91 62.86 55.03
N PRO A 417 -21.01 62.04 55.63
CA PRO A 417 -20.28 60.91 55.02
C PRO A 417 -20.32 59.59 55.86
N VAL A 418 -19.87 58.48 55.23
CA VAL A 418 -18.98 57.43 55.81
C VAL A 418 -19.39 56.69 57.13
N GLN A 419 -19.84 55.42 56.95
CA GLN A 419 -19.31 54.19 57.59
C GLN A 419 -19.35 53.98 59.13
N LYS A 420 -20.02 52.90 59.61
CA LYS A 420 -19.38 51.85 60.45
C LYS A 420 -20.21 50.57 60.76
N THR A 421 -19.46 49.57 61.23
CA THR A 421 -19.70 48.17 61.62
C THR A 421 -20.26 47.98 63.06
N GLU A 422 -20.17 46.73 63.58
CA GLU A 422 -20.16 46.31 65.01
C GLU A 422 -21.57 46.02 65.66
N VAL A 423 -21.95 44.88 66.31
CA VAL A 423 -21.45 43.47 66.44
C VAL A 423 -22.50 42.51 67.14
N SER A 424 -22.56 41.17 66.90
CA SER A 424 -23.16 40.13 67.82
C SER A 424 -22.87 38.67 67.39
N ALA A 425 -22.61 37.66 68.24
CA ALA A 425 -22.50 37.59 69.71
C ALA A 425 -21.37 36.59 70.13
N ALA A 426 -21.07 36.51 71.42
CA ALA A 426 -19.97 35.69 71.99
C ALA A 426 -20.47 34.42 72.71
N GLU A 427 -19.60 33.40 72.85
CA GLU A 427 -19.28 32.73 74.13
C GLU A 427 -18.11 31.72 74.00
N THR A 428 -17.23 31.70 75.01
CA THR A 428 -16.20 30.67 75.34
C THR A 428 -16.76 29.71 76.42
N PRO A 429 -16.08 28.65 76.93
CA PRO A 429 -14.68 28.17 76.81
C PRO A 429 -14.61 26.74 76.16
N ALA A 430 -13.53 25.93 76.09
CA ALA A 430 -12.37 25.60 76.93
C ALA A 430 -11.38 24.71 76.10
N GLU A 431 -10.12 24.38 76.43
CA GLU A 431 -9.03 24.93 77.30
C GLU A 431 -7.72 24.12 77.01
N ASN A 432 -6.57 24.52 77.57
CA ASN A 432 -5.30 23.77 77.75
C ASN A 432 -4.54 23.11 76.55
N THR A 433 -3.53 23.84 76.08
CA THR A 433 -2.12 23.38 75.98
C THR A 433 -1.61 22.89 77.36
N PRO A 434 -0.50 22.10 77.54
CA PRO A 434 0.80 22.29 76.88
C PRO A 434 1.70 21.01 76.69
N ALA A 435 2.99 21.26 76.39
CA ALA A 435 4.18 20.38 76.42
C ALA A 435 4.29 19.34 75.28
N GLU A 436 5.40 19.20 74.53
CA GLU A 436 6.85 19.24 74.85
C GLU A 436 7.35 18.03 75.67
N THR A 437 7.82 16.96 75.01
CA THR A 437 9.15 16.35 75.27
C THR A 437 9.56 15.27 74.25
N THR A 438 10.81 15.38 73.79
CA THR A 438 11.88 14.38 73.55
C THR A 438 11.66 12.86 73.42
N ALA A 439 12.68 12.23 72.82
CA ALA A 439 13.10 10.82 72.80
C ALA A 439 12.53 9.98 71.63
N GLU A 440 13.31 9.37 70.72
CA GLU A 440 14.58 8.58 70.76
C GLU A 440 14.31 7.06 70.69
N ALA A 441 15.25 6.34 70.05
CA ALA A 441 15.44 4.89 70.02
C ALA A 441 14.62 4.01 69.03
N THR A 442 15.38 3.45 68.08
CA THR A 442 15.38 2.03 67.64
C THR A 442 14.10 1.39 67.07
N SER A 443 14.19 0.91 65.83
CA SER A 443 14.82 -0.39 65.55
C SER A 443 15.34 -0.50 64.11
#